data_AF-A0A518D925-F1
#
_entry.id   AF-A0A518D925-F1
#
_cell.length_a   1.000
_cell.length_b   1.000
_cell.length_c   1.000
_cell.angle_alpha   90.00
_cell.angle_beta   90.00
_cell.angle_gamma   90.00
#
_symmetry.space_group_name_H-M   'P 1'
#
loop_
_entity.id
_entity.type
_entity.pdbx_description
1 polymer ?
#
loop_
_entity_poly.entity_id
_entity_poly.type
_entity_poly.pdbx_seq_one_letter_code
_entity_poly.pdbx_strand_id
1 'polypeptide(L)'
;MRDVVLVRQACSSVTVAFDDAAVADYFDEQADAGLSPQQFGRVWFHTHPGSSPHPSGTDEATFARVFGPADWAVMAILARGGRWYARLGVHAGPGATRRLPVRVAWNEPFAGSDHAAWLKEYETCVEQEDEWDEVDAFGERLFGLDLGVARSLWSCPTD
;
A
#
# COMPACT_ATOMS: atom_id res chain seq x y z
N MET A 1 1.70 7.88 11.14
CA MET A 1 0.70 6.82 10.91
C MET A 1 0.17 6.43 12.27
N ARG A 2 -1.16 6.39 12.42
CA ARG A 2 -1.82 6.02 13.68
C ARG A 2 -2.83 4.89 13.49
N ASP A 3 -2.95 4.37 12.27
CA ASP A 3 -3.83 3.26 11.93
C ASP A 3 -3.32 2.60 10.64
N VAL A 4 -3.62 1.32 10.45
CA VAL A 4 -3.32 0.49 9.28
C VAL A 4 -4.60 -0.25 8.92
N VAL A 5 -4.94 -0.30 7.64
CA VAL A 5 -6.06 -1.10 7.14
C VAL A 5 -5.51 -2.09 6.12
N LEU A 6 -5.89 -3.36 6.25
CA LEU A 6 -5.65 -4.38 5.24
C LEU A 6 -6.85 -4.48 4.31
N VAL A 7 -6.63 -4.21 3.04
CA VAL A 7 -7.57 -4.62 1.99
C VAL A 7 -7.29 -6.07 1.59
N ARG A 8 -8.29 -6.73 1.03
CA ARG A 8 -8.17 -8.10 0.54
C ARG A 8 -7.04 -8.19 -0.50
N GLN A 9 -6.18 -9.20 -0.36
CA GLN A 9 -4.95 -9.31 -1.13
C GLN A 9 -4.41 -10.74 -1.19
N ALA A 10 -3.78 -11.09 -2.30
CA ALA A 10 -3.01 -12.31 -2.47
C ALA A 10 -1.51 -11.99 -2.38
N CYS A 11 -0.78 -12.75 -1.58
CA CYS A 11 0.64 -12.51 -1.31
C CYS A 11 1.50 -13.75 -1.57
N SER A 12 2.68 -13.52 -2.15
CA SER A 12 3.80 -14.46 -2.13
C SER A 12 4.97 -13.86 -1.35
N SER A 13 6.12 -14.54 -1.36
CA SER A 13 7.35 -14.00 -0.76
C SER A 13 7.92 -12.76 -1.49
N VAL A 14 7.49 -12.51 -2.73
CA VAL A 14 8.04 -11.46 -3.62
C VAL A 14 6.97 -10.64 -4.36
N THR A 15 5.69 -10.99 -4.20
CA THR A 15 4.57 -10.29 -4.84
C THR A 15 3.45 -10.02 -3.84
N VAL A 16 2.71 -8.96 -4.12
CA VAL A 16 1.42 -8.64 -3.53
C VAL A 16 0.48 -8.20 -4.65
N ALA A 17 -0.75 -8.69 -4.62
CA ALA A 17 -1.83 -8.26 -5.50
C ALA A 17 -3.03 -7.90 -4.64
N PHE A 18 -3.47 -6.64 -4.69
CA PHE A 18 -4.71 -6.22 -4.06
C PHE A 18 -5.91 -6.69 -4.89
N ASP A 19 -7.01 -7.02 -4.20
CA ASP A 19 -8.31 -7.21 -4.83
C ASP A 19 -8.90 -5.84 -5.18
N ASP A 20 -9.17 -5.62 -6.46
CA ASP A 20 -9.72 -4.35 -6.98
C ASP A 20 -11.03 -3.95 -6.33
N ALA A 21 -11.92 -4.92 -6.11
CA ALA A 21 -13.20 -4.66 -5.49
C ALA A 21 -12.99 -4.23 -4.04
N ALA A 22 -12.10 -4.91 -3.30
CA ALA A 22 -11.78 -4.53 -1.93
C ALA A 22 -11.11 -3.14 -1.83
N VAL A 23 -10.28 -2.76 -2.81
CA VAL A 23 -9.71 -1.40 -2.87
C VAL A 23 -10.79 -0.38 -3.18
N ALA A 24 -11.66 -0.64 -4.16
CA ALA A 24 -12.75 0.27 -4.51
C ALA A 24 -13.72 0.45 -3.34
N ASP A 25 -14.16 -0.64 -2.72
CA ASP A 25 -15.02 -0.65 -1.54
C ASP A 25 -14.41 0.18 -0.40
N TYR A 26 -13.11 -0.01 -0.12
CA TYR A 26 -12.42 0.79 0.89
C TYR A 26 -12.44 2.29 0.54
N PHE A 27 -12.18 2.67 -0.70
CA PHE A 27 -12.21 4.09 -1.10
C PHE A 27 -13.61 4.69 -1.00
N ASP A 28 -14.64 3.94 -1.39
CA ASP A 28 -16.04 4.37 -1.28
C ASP A 28 -16.46 4.52 0.18
N GLU A 29 -16.11 3.57 1.05
CA GLU A 29 -16.35 3.67 2.50
C GLU A 29 -15.68 4.90 3.13
N GLN A 30 -14.44 5.22 2.73
CA GLN A 30 -13.76 6.41 3.21
C GLN A 30 -14.38 7.70 2.65
N ALA A 31 -14.84 7.69 1.40
CA ALA A 31 -15.56 8.82 0.80
C ALA A 31 -16.91 9.07 1.48
N ASP A 32 -17.66 8.00 1.79
CA ASP A 32 -18.91 8.06 2.57
C ASP A 32 -18.66 8.59 4.00
N ALA A 33 -17.49 8.30 4.57
CA ALA A 33 -17.02 8.89 5.83
C ALA A 33 -16.57 10.36 5.69
N GLY A 34 -16.65 10.95 4.49
CA GLY A 34 -16.29 12.33 4.20
C GLY A 34 -14.78 12.58 4.13
N LEU A 35 -13.98 11.53 3.97
CA LEU A 35 -12.53 11.63 3.84
C LEU A 35 -12.11 11.75 2.39
N SER A 36 -11.11 12.58 2.12
CA SER A 36 -10.49 12.65 0.80
C SER A 36 -9.40 11.59 0.63
N PRO A 37 -9.10 11.13 -0.61
CA PRO A 37 -8.00 10.20 -0.87
C PRO A 37 -6.64 10.66 -0.33
N GLN A 38 -6.45 11.98 -0.17
CA GLN A 38 -5.26 12.58 0.44
C GLN A 38 -5.10 12.22 1.92
N GLN A 39 -6.19 11.88 2.62
CA GLN A 39 -6.19 11.57 4.05
C GLN A 39 -5.93 10.09 4.34
N PHE A 40 -6.34 9.17 3.46
CA PHE A 40 -6.28 7.73 3.73
C PHE A 40 -5.49 6.90 2.70
N GLY A 41 -5.39 7.36 1.45
CA GLY A 41 -4.83 6.56 0.35
C GLY A 41 -3.38 6.89 -0.02
N ARG A 42 -2.68 7.79 0.67
CA ARG A 42 -1.34 8.24 0.19
C ARG A 42 -0.17 7.43 0.73
N VAL A 43 -0.39 6.46 1.61
CA VAL A 43 0.69 5.70 2.25
C VAL A 43 0.51 4.22 1.93
N TRP A 44 1.48 3.66 1.20
CA TRP A 44 1.59 2.23 1.00
C TRP A 44 2.61 1.63 1.96
N PHE A 45 2.18 0.65 2.73
CA PHE A 45 3.00 -0.06 3.70
C PHE A 45 3.03 -1.55 3.34
N HIS A 46 4.22 -2.12 3.18
CA HIS A 46 4.36 -3.57 2.98
C HIS A 46 5.56 -4.14 3.73
N THR A 47 5.62 -5.46 3.86
CA THR A 47 6.66 -6.15 4.61
C THR A 47 7.54 -6.99 3.70
N HIS A 48 8.85 -7.02 3.98
CA HIS A 48 9.77 -7.97 3.37
C HIS A 48 10.05 -9.14 4.32
N PRO A 49 9.84 -10.41 3.90
CA PRO A 49 10.17 -11.57 4.72
C PRO A 49 11.70 -11.73 4.88
N GLY A 50 12.44 -11.20 3.92
CA GLY A 50 13.88 -11.08 3.95
C GLY A 50 14.35 -9.93 4.86
N SER A 51 15.66 -9.79 4.93
CA SER A 51 16.28 -8.84 5.84
C SER A 51 16.47 -7.45 5.19
N SER A 52 16.42 -7.34 3.86
CA SER A 52 16.57 -6.04 3.18
C SER A 52 15.26 -5.25 3.21
N PRO A 53 15.26 -4.00 3.73
CA PRO A 53 14.11 -3.11 3.62
C PRO A 53 14.12 -2.32 2.31
N HIS A 54 15.09 -2.52 1.41
CA HIS A 54 15.14 -1.74 0.16
C HIS A 54 14.10 -2.24 -0.84
N PRO A 55 13.46 -1.32 -1.59
CA PRO A 55 12.48 -1.69 -2.61
C PRO A 55 13.15 -2.54 -3.69
N SER A 56 12.43 -3.57 -4.10
CA SER A 56 12.69 -4.36 -5.29
C SER A 56 12.23 -3.62 -6.55
N GLY A 57 12.55 -4.17 -7.73
CA GLY A 57 12.01 -3.65 -8.99
C GLY A 57 10.48 -3.73 -9.05
N THR A 58 9.89 -4.76 -8.43
CA THR A 58 8.44 -4.91 -8.30
C THR A 58 7.83 -3.79 -7.46
N ASP A 59 8.46 -3.43 -6.34
CA ASP A 59 7.97 -2.35 -5.48
C ASP A 59 8.04 -0.99 -6.17
N GLU A 60 9.11 -0.73 -6.93
CA GLU A 60 9.27 0.50 -7.71
C GLU A 60 8.22 0.60 -8.82
N ALA A 61 8.02 -0.47 -9.59
CA ALA A 61 7.03 -0.52 -10.66
C ALA A 61 5.60 -0.36 -10.12
N THR A 62 5.32 -1.03 -9.00
CA THR A 62 4.08 -0.89 -8.24
C THR A 62 3.81 0.55 -7.88
N PHE A 63 4.79 1.17 -7.21
CA PHE A 63 4.61 2.51 -6.65
C PHE A 63 4.40 3.55 -7.74
N ALA A 64 5.19 3.46 -8.83
CA ALA A 64 5.03 4.32 -9.99
C ALA A 64 3.65 4.15 -10.65
N ARG A 65 3.15 2.91 -10.75
CA ARG A 65 1.87 2.62 -11.41
C ARG A 65 0.66 3.05 -10.58
N VAL A 66 0.61 2.65 -9.30
CA VAL A 66 -0.56 2.87 -8.43
C VAL A 66 -0.56 4.27 -7.86
N PHE A 67 0.59 4.74 -7.35
CA PHE A 67 0.70 5.99 -6.63
C PHE A 67 1.29 7.12 -7.47
N GLY A 68 1.79 6.85 -8.67
CA GLY A 68 2.27 7.86 -9.61
C GLY A 68 1.24 8.95 -9.97
N PRO A 69 -0.06 8.64 -10.10
CA PRO A 69 -1.08 9.67 -10.33
C PRO A 69 -1.36 10.58 -9.11
N ALA A 70 -0.89 10.22 -7.91
CA ALA A 70 -1.04 11.04 -6.71
C ALA A 70 -0.08 12.23 -6.72
N ASP A 71 -0.50 13.41 -6.27
CA ASP A 71 0.40 14.56 -6.09
C ASP A 71 1.61 14.23 -5.21
N TRP A 72 1.38 13.38 -4.20
CA TRP A 72 2.40 12.79 -3.35
C TRP A 72 1.95 11.43 -2.83
N ALA A 73 2.91 10.57 -2.54
CA ALA A 73 2.69 9.30 -1.85
C ALA A 73 3.92 8.84 -1.08
N VAL A 74 3.74 7.96 -0.11
CA VAL A 74 4.81 7.37 0.68
C VAL A 74 4.81 5.86 0.49
N MET A 75 5.97 5.30 0.12
CA MET A 75 6.25 3.88 0.23
C MET A 75 6.97 3.64 1.55
N ALA A 76 6.47 2.73 2.38
CA ALA A 76 7.11 2.28 3.61
C ALA A 76 7.27 0.75 3.60
N ILE A 77 8.47 0.28 3.94
CA ILE A 77 8.83 -1.13 3.97
C ILE A 77 9.38 -1.48 5.34
N LEU A 78 8.79 -2.50 5.96
CA LEU A 78 9.32 -3.15 7.15
C LEU A 78 9.92 -4.51 6.78
N ALA A 79 11.24 -4.63 6.90
CA ALA A 79 11.91 -5.91 6.74
C ALA A 79 12.05 -6.67 8.06
N ARG A 80 12.19 -7.99 7.95
CA ARG A 80 12.46 -8.87 9.08
C ARG A 80 13.65 -8.36 9.90
N GLY A 81 13.48 -8.37 11.22
CA GLY A 81 14.46 -7.84 12.17
C GLY A 81 14.33 -6.34 12.44
N GLY A 82 13.21 -5.71 12.07
CA GLY A 82 12.88 -4.33 12.45
C GLY A 82 13.56 -3.25 11.62
N ARG A 83 14.01 -3.60 10.40
CA ARG A 83 14.69 -2.64 9.52
C ARG A 83 13.68 -1.93 8.63
N TRP A 84 13.89 -0.63 8.43
CA TRP A 84 12.91 0.25 7.81
C TRP A 84 13.41 0.95 6.55
N TYR A 85 12.50 1.07 5.60
CA TYR A 85 12.59 1.99 4.48
C TYR A 85 11.34 2.83 4.41
N ALA A 86 11.50 4.12 4.14
CA ALA A 86 10.37 4.98 3.82
C ALA A 86 10.83 6.05 2.83
N ARG A 87 10.08 6.25 1.75
CA ARG A 87 10.37 7.27 0.75
C ARG A 87 9.10 8.03 0.41
N LEU A 88 9.20 9.35 0.43
CA LEU A 88 8.22 10.26 -0.15
C LEU A 88 8.51 10.38 -1.65
N GLY A 89 7.50 10.12 -2.47
CA GLY A 89 7.43 10.57 -3.86
C GLY A 89 6.50 11.78 -3.94
N VAL A 90 6.98 12.88 -4.51
CA VAL A 90 6.17 14.02 -4.94
C VAL A 90 6.10 13.92 -6.46
N HIS A 91 4.90 13.84 -7.00
CA HIS A 91 4.69 13.75 -8.46
C HIS A 91 4.06 15.03 -9.02
N ALA A 92 3.59 15.92 -8.16
CA ALA A 92 3.19 17.27 -8.57
C ALA A 92 4.40 18.08 -9.07
N GLY A 93 4.23 18.77 -10.19
CA GLY A 93 5.26 19.64 -10.78
C GLY A 93 6.47 18.86 -11.33
N PRO A 94 7.73 19.30 -11.12
CA PRO A 94 8.92 18.63 -11.65
C PRO A 94 9.20 17.27 -10.99
N GLY A 95 8.42 16.92 -9.96
CA GLY A 95 8.59 15.73 -9.16
C GLY A 95 9.81 15.79 -8.24
N ALA A 96 9.78 15.02 -7.15
CA ALA A 96 10.89 14.85 -6.25
C ALA A 96 10.77 13.53 -5.48
N THR A 97 11.89 12.94 -5.08
CA THR A 97 11.88 11.83 -4.13
C THR A 97 12.77 12.15 -2.94
N ARG A 98 12.33 11.76 -1.74
CA ARG A 98 13.09 11.98 -0.51
C ARG A 98 13.01 10.79 0.41
N ARG A 99 14.18 10.32 0.88
CA ARG A 99 14.25 9.33 1.95
C ARG A 99 13.74 9.94 3.25
N LEU A 100 12.77 9.26 3.87
CA LEU A 100 12.22 9.65 5.17
C LEU A 100 12.92 8.88 6.30
N PRO A 101 13.31 9.55 7.39
CA PRO A 101 13.69 8.85 8.61
C PRO A 101 12.45 8.23 9.25
N VAL A 102 12.55 6.97 9.68
CA VAL A 102 11.46 6.27 10.39
C VAL A 102 11.78 6.19 11.87
N ARG A 103 10.81 6.55 12.71
CA ARG A 103 10.87 6.41 14.16
C ARG A 103 9.58 5.81 14.67
N VAL A 104 9.68 4.86 15.58
CA VAL A 104 8.53 4.28 16.27
C VAL A 104 8.32 5.04 17.57
N ALA A 105 7.14 5.62 17.75
CA ALA A 105 6.76 6.33 18.97
C ALA A 105 6.23 5.33 20.00
N TRP A 106 7.13 4.77 20.82
CA TRP A 106 6.78 3.79 21.87
C TRP A 106 6.02 4.39 23.06
N ASN A 107 5.96 5.72 23.14
CA ASN A 107 5.43 6.48 24.28
C ASN A 107 4.02 7.04 24.04
N GLU A 108 3.41 6.79 22.88
CA GLU A 108 2.05 7.21 22.58
C GLU A 108 1.10 6.01 22.70
N PRO A 109 0.04 6.09 23.53
CA PRO A 109 -0.99 5.07 23.51
C PRO A 109 -1.70 5.10 22.15
N PHE A 110 -1.83 3.93 21.52
CA PHE A 110 -2.49 3.76 20.24
C PHE A 110 -3.57 2.67 20.38
N ALA A 111 -4.78 3.02 19.93
CA ALA A 111 -5.97 2.20 20.11
C ALA A 111 -5.88 0.84 19.39
N GLY A 112 -5.20 0.76 18.26
CA GLY A 112 -5.09 -0.48 17.49
C GLY A 112 -4.05 -1.46 18.05
N SER A 113 -3.80 -1.54 19.35
CA SER A 113 -2.93 -2.61 19.91
C SER A 113 -3.68 -3.93 20.13
N ASP A 114 -4.89 -4.09 19.57
CA ASP A 114 -5.67 -5.32 19.64
C ASP A 114 -5.14 -6.37 18.65
N HIS A 115 -4.20 -7.17 19.14
CA HIS A 115 -3.58 -8.25 18.37
C HIS A 115 -4.58 -9.31 17.87
N ALA A 116 -5.69 -9.54 18.58
CA ALA A 116 -6.68 -10.53 18.17
C ALA A 116 -7.52 -10.01 17.01
N ALA A 117 -7.91 -8.73 17.06
CA ALA A 117 -8.58 -8.06 15.94
C ALA A 117 -7.69 -8.05 14.69
N TRP A 118 -6.40 -7.73 14.85
CA TRP A 118 -5.41 -7.75 13.76
C TRP A 118 -5.20 -9.13 13.14
N LEU A 119 -5.10 -10.17 13.96
CA LEU A 119 -4.96 -11.53 13.42
C LEU A 119 -6.19 -11.92 12.59
N LYS A 120 -7.38 -11.58 13.08
CA LYS A 120 -8.64 -11.84 12.35
C LYS A 120 -8.71 -11.06 11.04
N GLU A 121 -8.33 -9.79 11.05
CA GLU A 121 -8.24 -8.95 9.85
C GLU A 121 -7.25 -9.56 8.85
N TYR A 122 -6.07 -9.96 9.32
CA TYR A 122 -5.06 -10.63 8.50
C TYR A 122 -5.59 -11.92 7.86
N GLU A 123 -6.20 -12.81 8.64
CA GLU A 123 -6.78 -14.07 8.13
C GLU A 123 -7.94 -13.84 7.16
N THR A 124 -8.64 -12.72 7.26
CA THR A 124 -9.75 -12.36 6.36
C THR A 124 -9.26 -11.73 5.06
N CYS A 125 -8.22 -10.90 5.15
CA CYS A 125 -7.76 -10.07 4.05
C CYS A 125 -6.57 -10.66 3.30
N VAL A 126 -5.77 -11.54 3.90
CA VAL A 126 -4.52 -12.03 3.29
C VAL A 126 -4.65 -13.49 2.92
N GLU A 127 -4.63 -13.74 1.62
CA GLU A 127 -4.60 -15.08 1.04
C GLU A 127 -3.17 -15.37 0.54
N GLN A 128 -2.66 -16.57 0.82
CA GLN A 128 -1.37 -17.01 0.27
C GLN A 128 -1.58 -17.45 -1.18
N GLU A 129 -0.76 -16.93 -2.10
CA GLU A 129 -0.76 -17.39 -3.48
C GLU A 129 0.01 -18.73 -3.58
N ASP A 130 -0.67 -19.80 -3.97
CA ASP A 130 -0.06 -21.11 -4.23
C ASP A 130 0.69 -21.10 -5.58
N GLU A 131 1.94 -21.56 -5.57
CA GLU A 131 2.92 -21.72 -6.65
C GLU A 131 2.46 -21.54 -8.12
N TRP A 132 2.71 -20.35 -8.67
CA TRP A 132 3.34 -20.02 -9.96
C TRP A 132 3.49 -21.12 -11.04
N ASP A 133 2.46 -21.28 -11.89
CA ASP A 133 2.58 -21.76 -13.27
C ASP A 133 2.06 -20.66 -14.21
N GLU A 134 2.99 -19.84 -14.75
CA GLU A 134 2.95 -19.09 -16.03
C GLU A 134 3.63 -17.71 -15.90
N VAL A 135 4.81 -17.62 -16.49
CA VAL A 135 5.73 -16.47 -16.48
C VAL A 135 5.26 -15.32 -17.39
N ASP A 136 4.10 -15.45 -18.03
CA ASP A 136 3.61 -14.49 -19.03
C ASP A 136 2.50 -13.54 -18.51
N ALA A 137 1.96 -13.76 -17.31
CA ALA A 137 0.94 -12.90 -16.68
C ALA A 137 1.51 -11.82 -15.73
N PHE A 138 2.84 -11.76 -15.60
CA PHE A 138 3.58 -10.91 -14.65
C PHE A 138 3.25 -9.42 -14.68
N GLY A 139 2.84 -8.89 -15.84
CA GLY A 139 2.58 -7.45 -16.01
C GLY A 139 1.15 -7.02 -15.70
N GLU A 140 0.17 -7.90 -15.92
CA GLU A 140 -1.25 -7.53 -15.88
C GLU A 140 -1.92 -7.78 -14.51
N ARG A 141 -1.42 -8.75 -13.73
CA ARG A 141 -2.04 -9.13 -12.45
C ARG A 141 -1.55 -8.38 -11.22
N LEU A 142 -0.51 -7.55 -11.36
CA LEU A 142 0.19 -7.01 -10.21
C LEU A 142 -0.55 -5.86 -9.51
N PHE A 143 -1.79 -5.52 -9.83
CA PHE A 143 -2.76 -4.86 -8.93
C PHE A 143 -4.20 -4.97 -9.43
N GLY A 144 -4.50 -5.51 -10.62
CA GLY A 144 -5.87 -5.54 -11.16
C GLY A 144 -6.46 -4.16 -11.53
N LEU A 145 -6.07 -3.11 -10.79
CA LEU A 145 -6.61 -1.76 -10.94
C LEU A 145 -6.29 -1.24 -12.33
N ASP A 146 -7.33 -1.15 -13.15
CA ASP A 146 -7.31 -0.39 -14.39
C ASP A 146 -6.79 1.02 -14.10
N LEU A 147 -5.91 1.52 -14.98
CA LEU A 147 -5.34 2.86 -14.85
C LEU A 147 -6.44 3.94 -14.84
N GLY A 148 -7.59 3.66 -15.47
CA GLY A 148 -8.80 4.48 -15.37
C GLY A 148 -9.35 4.55 -13.95
N VAL A 149 -9.49 3.41 -13.29
CA VAL A 149 -9.94 3.30 -11.88
C VAL A 149 -8.95 3.98 -10.95
N ALA A 150 -7.66 3.67 -11.04
CA ALA A 150 -6.64 4.33 -10.22
C ALA A 150 -6.68 5.85 -10.40
N ARG A 151 -6.76 6.35 -11.65
CA ARG A 151 -6.88 7.79 -11.91
C ARG A 151 -8.15 8.40 -11.31
N SER A 152 -9.28 7.69 -11.35
CA SER A 152 -10.53 8.12 -10.71
C SER A 152 -10.38 8.24 -9.19
N LEU A 153 -9.81 7.21 -8.55
CA LEU A 153 -9.58 7.17 -7.09
C LEU A 153 -8.65 8.29 -6.61
N TRP A 154 -7.72 8.75 -7.45
CA TRP A 154 -6.79 9.82 -7.12
C TRP A 154 -7.22 11.21 -7.58
N SER A 155 -8.30 11.30 -8.36
CA SER A 155 -8.86 12.56 -8.79
C SER A 155 -9.56 13.27 -7.64
N CYS A 156 -9.28 14.56 -7.46
CA CYS A 156 -10.02 15.38 -6.51
C CYS A 156 -11.41 15.66 -7.11
N PRO A 157 -12.51 15.63 -6.34
CA PRO A 157 -13.76 16.22 -6.79
C PRO A 157 -13.50 17.68 -7.18
N THR A 158 -13.89 18.06 -8.38
CA THR A 158 -13.95 19.48 -8.75
C THR A 158 -15.18 20.07 -8.08
N ASP A 159 -14.98 20.96 -7.11
CA ASP A 159 -16.01 21.87 -6.61
C ASP A 159 -16.61 22.71 -7.76
#